data_AF-A0A223V7S1-F1
#
_entry.id   AF-A0A223V7S1-F1
#
_cell.length_a   1.000
_cell.length_b   1.000
_cell.length_c   1.000
_cell.angle_alpha   90.00
_cell.angle_beta   90.00
_cell.angle_gamma   90.00
#
_symmetry.space_group_name_H-M   'P 1'
#
loop_
_entity.id
_entity.type
_entity.pdbx_description
1 polymer ?
#
loop_
_entity_poly.entity_id
_entity_poly.type
_entity_poly.pdbx_seq_one_letter_code
_entity_poly.pdbx_strand_id
1 'polypeptide(L)'
;MKTETKKIIKVAASTLVLGLLFGWLLFGGSENNKTDEHQHTEEEIAGETIWTCSMHPQIRQNEPGDCPICGMDLIPLGDDNDSELDPMVISMSPTAMQLANVSTAVVGKTKPIKLLKLNGKVEADERSVYSQSSHIPGRIERLMVNFTGENVNQGQVIASIYSPDLVNAQEELFEARKIVETQPQLFDAAKEKLKNWKLSDKQIVQILESGIVKEELPIHADVSGYVTEKMVNLGDYVNKGKALYQIANLYNIWVLFDVYESDMAWVKKDDEVSFTIPSLPGETFKGRISYIDPVINPMTRVAKARVEINNKGLKLKPEMFVSGTVEAKLPIKSDAIVVPKTAVMWTGQRSVVYVKNTSAKGVNFMMREVTLGPGLGNGFVVNKGLDDGDEIAINGTFSIDAAAQLAGKPSMMNPEGGPAMTGHNHGGMNMGDTPNSKVESKKSVLKKITIGQNAKDALQPLFTNYIDMKEALTKDDMEGAKTAGAKILKTLEGVNMSLYTGDSHNVWMGLSSDLKNTLQHVQHFKTLEDIRKPFQQVSSTMIDLEKTFSPYNKSLYVMHCPMANNNKGADWLSTTKEVKNPYYGEAMLTCGEVKEEIQ
;
A
#
# COMPACT_ATOMS: atom_id res chain seq x y z
N MET A 1 -56.65 -81.65 31.65
CA MET A 1 -55.78 -80.64 31.00
C MET A 1 -54.29 -80.80 31.38
N LYS A 2 -53.67 -81.98 31.20
CA LYS A 2 -52.22 -82.19 31.43
C LYS A 2 -51.50 -82.93 30.27
N THR A 3 -52.17 -83.15 29.14
CA THR A 3 -51.69 -84.01 28.04
C THR A 3 -51.30 -83.26 26.76
N GLU A 4 -51.87 -82.09 26.49
CA GLU A 4 -51.55 -81.28 25.28
C GLU A 4 -50.26 -80.45 25.41
N THR A 5 -49.91 -80.00 26.62
CA THR A 5 -48.68 -79.22 26.89
C THR A 5 -47.39 -80.04 26.67
N LYS A 6 -47.46 -81.37 26.84
CA LYS A 6 -46.30 -82.27 26.67
C LYS A 6 -45.93 -82.51 25.20
N LYS A 7 -46.85 -82.34 24.24
CA LYS A 7 -46.54 -82.46 22.80
C LYS A 7 -45.83 -81.22 22.27
N ILE A 8 -46.26 -80.03 22.67
CA ILE A 8 -45.65 -78.75 22.24
C ILE A 8 -44.20 -78.63 22.75
N ILE A 9 -43.92 -79.04 23.98
CA ILE A 9 -42.56 -79.04 24.56
C ILE A 9 -41.64 -80.03 23.83
N LYS A 10 -42.14 -81.19 23.40
CA LYS A 10 -41.34 -82.18 22.65
C LYS A 10 -40.99 -81.70 21.24
N VAL A 11 -41.92 -81.01 20.57
CA VAL A 11 -41.66 -80.44 19.23
C VAL A 11 -40.65 -79.29 19.33
N ALA A 12 -40.82 -78.36 20.28
CA ALA A 12 -39.88 -77.25 20.51
C ALA A 12 -38.47 -77.71 20.93
N ALA A 13 -38.37 -78.78 21.74
CA ALA A 13 -37.07 -79.36 22.10
C ALA A 13 -36.38 -80.02 20.89
N SER A 14 -37.13 -80.67 20.00
CA SER A 14 -36.56 -81.32 18.80
C SER A 14 -35.98 -80.32 17.79
N THR A 15 -36.65 -79.18 17.56
CA THR A 15 -36.16 -78.12 16.67
C THR A 15 -34.95 -77.38 17.22
N LEU A 16 -34.89 -77.19 18.55
CA LEU A 16 -33.73 -76.59 19.21
C LEU A 16 -32.48 -77.48 19.12
N VAL A 17 -32.64 -78.80 19.29
CA VAL A 17 -31.55 -79.77 19.18
C VAL A 17 -31.03 -79.87 17.74
N LEU A 18 -31.92 -79.87 16.74
CA LEU A 18 -31.53 -79.85 15.32
C LEU A 18 -30.78 -78.56 14.93
N GLY A 19 -31.20 -77.41 15.46
CA GLY A 19 -30.52 -76.13 15.24
C GLY A 19 -29.11 -76.08 15.86
N LEU A 20 -28.95 -76.60 17.08
CA LEU A 20 -27.65 -76.70 17.75
C LEU A 20 -26.70 -77.68 17.04
N LEU A 21 -27.22 -78.79 16.51
CA LEU A 21 -26.43 -79.77 15.76
C LEU A 21 -25.95 -79.21 14.42
N PHE A 22 -26.78 -78.43 13.72
CA PHE A 22 -26.39 -77.73 12.50
C PHE A 22 -25.37 -76.60 12.76
N GLY A 23 -25.50 -75.88 13.88
CA GLY A 23 -24.55 -74.85 14.29
C GLY A 23 -23.16 -75.41 14.63
N TRP A 24 -23.11 -76.58 15.29
CA TRP A 24 -21.85 -77.26 15.61
C TRP A 24 -21.15 -77.84 14.38
N LEU A 25 -21.89 -78.31 13.37
CA LEU A 25 -21.31 -78.92 12.15
C LEU A 25 -20.70 -77.87 11.19
N LEU A 26 -21.19 -76.62 11.21
CA LEU A 26 -20.67 -75.52 10.38
C LEU A 26 -19.53 -74.72 11.01
N PHE A 27 -19.42 -74.71 12.35
CA PHE A 27 -18.43 -73.89 13.07
C PHE A 27 -17.55 -74.66 14.07
N GLY A 28 -17.68 -75.99 14.15
CA GLY A 28 -17.03 -76.85 15.15
C GLY A 28 -15.86 -77.69 14.62
N GLY A 29 -14.76 -77.03 14.27
CA GLY A 29 -13.40 -77.60 14.31
C GLY A 29 -12.51 -76.51 14.88
N SER A 30 -12.27 -76.43 16.20
CA SER A 30 -11.41 -77.31 17.03
C SER A 30 -10.04 -77.58 16.37
N GLU A 31 -8.89 -77.35 16.99
CA GLU A 31 -8.65 -76.97 18.39
C GLU A 31 -7.14 -76.79 18.67
N ASN A 32 -6.87 -76.05 19.75
CA ASN A 32 -5.85 -76.28 20.80
C ASN A 32 -4.34 -76.17 20.52
N ASN A 33 -3.80 -75.10 21.12
CA ASN A 33 -2.93 -75.12 22.30
C ASN A 33 -1.82 -76.19 22.35
N LYS A 34 -0.57 -75.73 22.26
CA LYS A 34 0.36 -75.74 23.41
C LYS A 34 1.57 -74.85 23.16
N THR A 35 2.00 -74.26 24.28
CA THR A 35 3.18 -73.46 24.56
C THR A 35 4.49 -74.04 24.03
N ASP A 36 5.31 -73.20 23.40
CA ASP A 36 6.78 -73.29 23.43
C ASP A 36 7.38 -71.87 23.32
N GLU A 37 8.45 -71.65 24.08
CA GLU A 37 9.30 -70.47 24.11
C GLU A 37 10.01 -70.25 22.75
N HIS A 38 9.97 -69.04 22.21
CA HIS A 38 10.91 -68.54 21.18
C HIS A 38 11.11 -67.04 21.47
N GLN A 39 12.24 -66.58 22.01
CA GLN A 39 13.56 -66.49 21.40
C GLN A 39 13.51 -65.92 19.98
N HIS A 40 14.02 -64.69 19.87
CA HIS A 40 14.07 -63.88 18.66
C HIS A 40 14.76 -64.64 17.51
N THR A 41 14.04 -64.80 16.41
CA THR A 41 14.61 -65.03 15.08
C THR A 41 13.93 -64.07 14.12
N GLU A 42 14.77 -63.31 13.43
CA GLU A 42 14.45 -62.27 12.47
C GLU A 42 13.70 -62.87 11.27
N GLU A 43 12.45 -62.44 11.06
CA GLU A 43 11.79 -62.46 9.77
C GLU A 43 11.55 -61.00 9.35
N GLU A 44 12.03 -60.67 8.16
CA GLU A 44 11.97 -59.35 7.53
C GLU A 44 10.53 -58.81 7.50
N ILE A 45 10.29 -57.69 8.18
CA ILE A 45 9.06 -56.92 8.05
C ILE A 45 9.14 -56.19 6.72
N ALA A 46 8.36 -56.65 5.74
CA ALA A 46 8.05 -55.86 4.55
C ALA A 46 7.38 -54.55 4.99
N GLY A 47 7.96 -53.41 4.57
CA GLY A 47 7.49 -52.08 4.94
C GLY A 47 6.01 -51.86 4.61
N GLU A 48 5.24 -51.37 5.58
CA GLU A 48 3.88 -50.90 5.33
C GLU A 48 3.94 -49.65 4.46
N THR A 49 3.70 -49.78 3.15
CA THR A 49 3.59 -48.65 2.23
C THR A 49 2.38 -47.79 2.60
N ILE A 50 2.62 -46.53 2.99
CA ILE A 50 1.58 -45.57 3.36
C ILE A 50 1.08 -44.86 2.09
N TRP A 51 -0.23 -44.81 1.88
CA TRP A 51 -0.89 -44.19 0.73
C TRP A 51 -1.48 -42.82 1.09
N THR A 52 -1.35 -41.83 0.20
CA THR A 52 -1.80 -40.44 0.42
C THR A 52 -2.56 -39.86 -0.78
N CYS A 53 -3.41 -38.84 -0.57
CA CYS A 53 -4.09 -38.15 -1.67
C CYS A 53 -3.32 -36.90 -2.10
N SER A 54 -3.08 -36.72 -3.40
CA SER A 54 -2.38 -35.54 -3.96
C SER A 54 -3.04 -34.20 -3.59
N MET A 55 -4.37 -34.18 -3.42
CA MET A 55 -5.10 -32.97 -2.99
C MET A 55 -5.38 -32.90 -1.49
N HIS A 56 -5.30 -34.03 -0.78
CA HIS A 56 -5.50 -34.09 0.66
C HIS A 56 -4.37 -34.91 1.31
N PRO A 57 -3.13 -34.37 1.37
CA PRO A 57 -1.94 -35.12 1.80
C PRO A 57 -1.97 -35.61 3.26
N GLN A 58 -3.02 -35.22 3.99
CA GLN A 58 -3.31 -35.54 5.39
C GLN A 58 -3.99 -36.90 5.54
N ILE A 59 -4.64 -37.38 4.49
CA ILE A 59 -5.21 -38.72 4.45
C ILE A 59 -4.04 -39.67 4.21
N ARG A 60 -3.67 -40.42 5.26
CA ARG A 60 -2.65 -41.47 5.19
C ARG A 60 -3.32 -42.79 5.55
N GLN A 61 -3.27 -43.75 4.63
CA GLN A 61 -3.85 -45.08 4.82
C GLN A 61 -2.79 -46.14 4.57
N ASN A 62 -2.89 -47.26 5.27
CA ASN A 62 -1.95 -48.38 5.08
C ASN A 62 -2.34 -49.29 3.90
N GLU A 63 -3.40 -48.92 3.17
CA GLU A 63 -3.93 -49.65 2.04
C GLU A 63 -4.31 -48.69 0.90
N PRO A 64 -4.25 -49.14 -0.36
CA PRO A 64 -4.74 -48.38 -1.50
C PRO A 64 -6.26 -48.21 -1.43
N GLY A 65 -6.77 -47.04 -1.81
CA GLY A 65 -8.20 -46.74 -1.79
C GLY A 65 -8.50 -45.34 -2.28
N ASP A 66 -9.75 -44.90 -2.13
CA ASP A 66 -10.17 -43.55 -2.52
C ASP A 66 -10.03 -42.57 -1.36
N CYS A 67 -9.62 -41.34 -1.65
CA CYS A 67 -9.60 -40.28 -0.66
C CYS A 67 -11.03 -39.99 -0.16
N PRO A 68 -11.31 -40.10 1.15
CA PRO A 68 -12.65 -39.89 1.71
C PRO A 68 -13.13 -38.43 1.63
N ILE A 69 -12.24 -37.50 1.27
CA ILE A 69 -12.56 -36.08 1.14
C ILE A 69 -12.95 -35.72 -0.31
N CYS A 70 -12.23 -36.22 -1.30
CA CYS A 70 -12.45 -35.84 -2.70
C CYS A 70 -12.71 -36.98 -3.68
N GLY A 71 -12.69 -38.23 -3.21
CA GLY A 71 -12.99 -39.42 -4.03
C GLY A 71 -11.98 -39.71 -5.13
N MET A 72 -10.75 -39.21 -5.03
CA MET A 72 -9.67 -39.55 -5.96
C MET A 72 -8.76 -40.61 -5.35
N ASP A 73 -8.23 -41.50 -6.17
CA ASP A 73 -7.33 -42.59 -5.79
C ASP A 73 -6.16 -42.08 -4.93
N LEU A 74 -5.89 -42.78 -3.83
CA LEU A 74 -4.70 -42.59 -3.03
C LEU A 74 -3.48 -43.12 -3.81
N ILE A 75 -2.40 -42.36 -3.76
CA ILE A 75 -1.10 -42.69 -4.38
C ILE A 75 -0.13 -43.15 -3.30
N PRO A 76 0.75 -44.13 -3.58
CA PRO A 76 1.70 -44.63 -2.59
C PRO A 76 2.72 -43.53 -2.29
N LEU A 77 2.90 -43.21 -1.01
CA LEU A 77 3.99 -42.36 -0.54
C LEU A 77 5.25 -43.21 -0.65
N GLY A 78 6.14 -42.87 -1.58
CA GLY A 78 7.34 -43.65 -1.83
C GLY A 78 8.15 -43.85 -0.56
N ASP A 79 8.64 -45.07 -0.36
CA ASP A 79 9.62 -45.40 0.67
C ASP A 79 10.93 -44.68 0.34
N ASP A 80 11.07 -43.44 0.82
CA ASP A 80 12.37 -42.87 1.06
C ASP A 80 12.99 -43.64 2.24
N ASN A 81 13.55 -44.82 1.93
CA ASN A 81 14.44 -45.59 2.79
C ASN A 81 15.74 -44.81 3.04
N ASP A 82 15.62 -43.65 3.65
CA ASP A 82 16.72 -42.82 4.11
C ASP A 82 16.56 -42.58 5.62
N SER A 83 16.52 -43.69 6.35
CA SER A 83 16.50 -43.77 7.83
C SER A 83 17.76 -43.19 8.50
N GLU A 84 18.68 -42.60 7.72
CA GLU A 84 19.91 -41.94 8.17
C GLU A 84 19.94 -40.43 7.87
N LEU A 85 18.92 -39.87 7.22
CA LEU A 85 18.86 -38.43 6.98
C LEU A 85 18.18 -37.73 8.14
N ASP A 86 18.80 -36.64 8.61
CA ASP A 86 18.26 -35.76 9.65
C ASP A 86 16.77 -35.43 9.35
N PRO A 87 15.84 -35.60 10.30
CA PRO A 87 14.41 -35.28 10.13
C PRO A 87 14.15 -33.86 9.62
N MET A 88 15.13 -32.96 9.76
CA MET A 88 15.07 -31.56 9.34
C MET A 88 15.53 -31.30 7.89
N VAL A 89 16.03 -32.31 7.14
CA VAL A 89 16.52 -32.13 5.77
C VAL A 89 15.59 -32.66 4.70
N ILE A 90 15.36 -31.89 3.64
CA ILE A 90 14.65 -32.33 2.42
C ILE A 90 15.65 -32.68 1.33
N SER A 91 15.57 -33.89 0.78
CA SER A 91 16.40 -34.34 -0.34
C SER A 91 15.75 -33.96 -1.66
N MET A 92 16.55 -33.50 -2.63
CA MET A 92 16.09 -33.24 -3.99
C MET A 92 17.04 -33.88 -5.00
N SER A 93 16.47 -34.58 -5.98
CA SER A 93 17.23 -35.08 -7.12
C SER A 93 17.68 -33.92 -8.03
N PRO A 94 18.79 -34.05 -8.77
CA PRO A 94 19.23 -33.03 -9.72
C PRO A 94 18.16 -32.65 -10.75
N THR A 95 17.36 -33.63 -11.20
CA THR A 95 16.24 -33.39 -12.13
C THR A 95 15.11 -32.62 -11.47
N ALA A 96 14.77 -32.92 -10.20
CA ALA A 96 13.77 -32.16 -9.47
C ALA A 96 14.20 -30.70 -9.26
N MET A 97 15.49 -30.46 -8.96
CA MET A 97 16.05 -29.11 -8.87
C MET A 97 15.94 -28.35 -10.20
N GLN A 98 16.25 -29.00 -11.32
CA GLN A 98 16.14 -28.37 -12.65
C GLN A 98 14.67 -28.05 -13.01
N LEU A 99 13.75 -28.97 -12.77
CA LEU A 99 12.32 -28.77 -13.02
C LEU A 99 11.73 -27.66 -12.14
N ALA A 100 12.17 -27.57 -10.89
CA ALA A 100 11.78 -26.52 -9.95
C ALA A 100 12.59 -25.22 -10.12
N ASN A 101 13.49 -25.15 -11.11
CA ASN A 101 14.37 -24.01 -11.37
C ASN A 101 15.14 -23.53 -10.12
N VAL A 102 15.57 -24.47 -9.29
CA VAL A 102 16.31 -24.20 -8.06
C VAL A 102 17.73 -23.82 -8.41
N SER A 103 18.16 -22.65 -7.94
CA SER A 103 19.56 -22.21 -8.02
C SER A 103 20.06 -21.78 -6.65
N THR A 104 21.35 -21.96 -6.45
CA THR A 104 22.02 -21.72 -5.17
C THR A 104 23.15 -20.71 -5.31
N ALA A 105 23.50 -20.06 -4.20
CA ALA A 105 24.67 -19.19 -4.11
C ALA A 105 25.36 -19.36 -2.77
N VAL A 106 26.69 -19.32 -2.79
CA VAL A 106 27.50 -19.27 -1.57
C VAL A 106 27.42 -17.87 -0.99
N VAL A 107 27.03 -17.76 0.28
CA VAL A 107 27.01 -16.48 0.99
C VAL A 107 28.40 -16.15 1.50
N GLY A 108 28.76 -14.88 1.39
CA GLY A 108 30.05 -14.37 1.82
C GLY A 108 29.91 -13.07 2.58
N LYS A 109 30.87 -12.78 3.45
CA LYS A 109 31.00 -11.45 4.05
C LYS A 109 31.36 -10.43 2.97
N THR A 110 30.52 -9.40 2.86
CA THR A 110 30.74 -8.27 1.95
C THR A 110 30.56 -6.95 2.69
N LYS A 111 31.05 -5.86 2.10
CA LYS A 111 30.70 -4.50 2.52
C LYS A 111 29.32 -4.17 1.99
N PRO A 112 28.27 -4.17 2.83
CA PRO A 112 26.94 -3.88 2.32
C PRO A 112 26.88 -2.40 1.90
N ILE A 113 26.32 -2.14 0.72
CA ILE A 113 26.02 -0.79 0.21
C ILE A 113 24.51 -0.74 0.02
N LYS A 114 23.83 0.21 0.67
CA LYS A 114 22.40 0.44 0.44
C LYS A 114 22.26 1.44 -0.68
N LEU A 115 21.76 0.99 -1.83
CA LEU A 115 21.39 1.85 -2.94
C LEU A 115 19.98 2.37 -2.73
N LEU A 116 19.83 3.67 -2.57
CA LEU A 116 18.54 4.34 -2.49
C LEU A 116 18.23 5.04 -3.79
N LYS A 117 17.08 4.71 -4.39
CA LYS A 117 16.54 5.46 -5.51
C LYS A 117 15.69 6.59 -4.98
N LEU A 118 16.02 7.81 -5.39
CA LEU A 118 15.29 9.01 -5.05
C LEU A 118 14.67 9.60 -6.31
N ASN A 119 13.42 10.03 -6.23
CA ASN A 119 12.78 10.78 -7.30
C ASN A 119 12.77 12.25 -6.91
N GLY A 120 12.69 13.15 -7.89
CA GLY A 120 12.74 14.57 -7.59
C GLY A 120 12.39 15.43 -8.79
N LYS A 121 12.66 16.72 -8.63
CA LYS A 121 12.53 17.70 -9.72
C LYS A 121 13.64 18.74 -9.70
N VAL A 122 13.84 19.37 -10.84
CA VAL A 122 14.65 20.57 -10.99
C VAL A 122 13.83 21.80 -10.58
N GLU A 123 14.43 22.71 -9.83
CA GLU A 123 13.83 23.96 -9.40
C GLU A 123 14.82 25.12 -9.56
N ALA A 124 14.29 26.34 -9.76
CA ALA A 124 15.14 27.52 -9.75
C ALA A 124 15.75 27.70 -8.34
N ASP A 125 16.98 28.20 -8.28
CA ASP A 125 17.54 28.61 -6.99
C ASP A 125 16.74 29.79 -6.45
N GLU A 126 15.99 29.59 -5.36
CA GLU A 126 15.12 30.61 -4.76
C GLU A 126 15.89 31.89 -4.42
N ARG A 127 17.19 31.78 -4.08
CA ARG A 127 18.08 32.92 -3.80
C ARG A 127 18.36 33.77 -5.04
N SER A 128 18.10 33.21 -6.21
CA SER A 128 18.32 33.82 -7.53
C SER A 128 16.99 34.18 -8.22
N VAL A 129 15.87 34.14 -7.49
CA VAL A 129 14.55 34.57 -7.94
C VAL A 129 14.29 35.98 -7.44
N TYR A 130 13.96 36.89 -8.34
CA TYR A 130 13.74 38.30 -8.07
C TYR A 130 12.35 38.73 -8.53
N SER A 131 11.68 39.54 -7.71
CA SER A 131 10.42 40.18 -8.09
C SER A 131 10.70 41.58 -8.63
N GLN A 132 10.44 41.79 -9.93
CA GLN A 132 10.59 43.09 -10.57
C GLN A 132 9.34 43.93 -10.31
N SER A 133 9.44 44.91 -9.42
CA SER A 133 8.34 45.81 -9.08
C SER A 133 8.39 47.15 -9.82
N SER A 134 7.23 47.79 -10.03
CA SER A 134 7.19 49.19 -10.46
C SER A 134 7.53 50.13 -9.30
N HIS A 135 8.40 51.11 -9.52
CA HIS A 135 8.71 52.16 -8.54
C HIS A 135 7.79 53.37 -8.68
N ILE A 136 7.01 53.44 -9.77
CA ILE A 136 6.14 54.55 -10.15
C ILE A 136 4.72 54.01 -10.34
N PRO A 137 3.69 54.65 -9.75
CA PRO A 137 2.30 54.29 -10.04
C PRO A 137 1.89 54.79 -11.43
N GLY A 138 1.09 54.02 -12.16
CA GLY A 138 0.67 54.42 -13.50
C GLY A 138 0.08 53.29 -14.33
N ARG A 139 -0.28 53.59 -15.57
CA ARG A 139 -0.81 52.62 -16.54
C ARG A 139 0.30 52.10 -17.44
N ILE A 140 0.35 50.79 -17.66
CA ILE A 140 1.28 50.17 -18.60
C ILE A 140 0.86 50.51 -20.03
N GLU A 141 1.70 51.27 -20.73
CA GLU A 141 1.46 51.70 -22.10
C GLU A 141 2.09 50.76 -23.12
N ARG A 142 3.24 50.15 -22.80
CA ARG A 142 3.89 49.14 -23.66
C ARG A 142 4.58 48.08 -22.81
N LEU A 143 4.61 46.87 -23.34
CA LEU A 143 5.37 45.75 -22.81
C LEU A 143 6.40 45.34 -23.86
N MET A 144 7.67 45.56 -23.57
CA MET A 144 8.76 45.07 -24.42
C MET A 144 8.97 43.58 -24.20
N VAL A 145 8.77 43.12 -22.97
CA VAL A 145 8.81 41.71 -22.58
C VAL A 145 7.39 41.24 -22.29
N ASN A 146 6.83 40.41 -23.17
CA ASN A 146 5.39 40.13 -23.18
C ASN A 146 5.01 38.65 -22.93
N PHE A 147 5.97 37.73 -22.86
CA PHE A 147 5.77 36.32 -22.52
C PHE A 147 6.78 35.78 -21.50
N THR A 148 6.43 34.67 -20.85
CA THR A 148 7.31 33.95 -19.90
C THR A 148 8.36 33.13 -20.63
N GLY A 149 9.59 33.10 -20.12
CA GLY A 149 10.74 32.40 -20.70
C GLY A 149 11.64 33.30 -21.53
N GLU A 150 11.30 34.58 -21.69
CA GLU A 150 12.16 35.57 -22.32
C GLU A 150 13.36 35.91 -21.41
N ASN A 151 14.53 36.09 -22.01
CA ASN A 151 15.75 36.49 -21.30
C ASN A 151 15.81 38.02 -21.24
N VAL A 152 16.06 38.55 -20.04
CA VAL A 152 16.21 39.97 -19.77
C VAL A 152 17.59 40.27 -19.21
N ASN A 153 18.21 41.35 -19.67
CA ASN A 153 19.47 41.85 -19.14
C ASN A 153 19.22 43.01 -18.18
N GLN A 154 20.03 43.12 -17.13
CA GLN A 154 20.01 44.27 -16.24
C GLN A 154 20.14 45.58 -17.03
N GLY A 155 19.25 46.53 -16.77
CA GLY A 155 19.15 47.81 -17.47
C GLY A 155 18.37 47.77 -18.79
N GLN A 156 17.99 46.59 -19.30
CA GLN A 156 17.11 46.49 -20.47
C GLN A 156 15.73 47.09 -20.17
N VAL A 157 15.15 47.80 -21.14
CA VAL A 157 13.77 48.30 -21.03
C VAL A 157 12.81 47.12 -21.17
N ILE A 158 11.97 46.89 -20.16
CA ILE A 158 11.04 45.76 -20.10
C ILE A 158 9.58 46.17 -20.31
N ALA A 159 9.23 47.40 -19.92
CA ALA A 159 7.91 47.98 -20.08
C ALA A 159 8.01 49.50 -20.15
N SER A 160 6.93 50.16 -20.54
CA SER A 160 6.76 51.59 -20.37
C SER A 160 5.47 51.91 -19.63
N ILE A 161 5.55 52.94 -18.80
CA ILE A 161 4.47 53.34 -17.90
C ILE A 161 4.12 54.81 -18.11
N TYR A 162 2.83 55.08 -18.28
CA TYR A 162 2.27 56.41 -18.19
C TYR A 162 1.89 56.71 -16.75
N SER A 163 2.41 57.81 -16.18
CA SER A 163 2.19 58.15 -14.78
C SER A 163 1.77 59.62 -14.63
N PRO A 164 0.49 59.89 -14.30
CA PRO A 164 0.03 61.23 -13.97
C PRO A 164 0.78 61.84 -12.78
N ASP A 165 1.11 61.02 -11.78
CA ASP A 165 1.85 61.48 -10.59
C ASP A 165 3.26 61.94 -10.95
N LEU A 166 3.89 61.29 -11.93
CA LEU A 166 5.17 61.69 -12.46
C LEU A 166 5.08 63.00 -13.25
N VAL A 167 4.04 63.18 -14.07
CA VAL A 167 3.78 64.43 -14.80
C VAL A 167 3.71 65.58 -13.79
N ASN A 168 2.88 65.43 -12.74
CA ASN A 168 2.75 66.43 -11.68
C ASN A 168 4.09 66.71 -10.97
N ALA A 169 4.86 65.66 -10.64
CA ALA A 169 6.15 65.84 -9.97
C ALA A 169 7.21 66.53 -10.86
N GLN A 170 7.14 66.35 -12.18
CA GLN A 170 8.01 67.07 -13.11
C GLN A 170 7.64 68.54 -13.21
N GLU A 171 6.35 68.87 -13.27
CA GLU A 171 5.87 70.25 -13.23
C GLU A 171 6.28 70.95 -11.94
N GLU A 172 6.11 70.29 -10.79
CA GLU A 172 6.60 70.79 -9.48
C GLU A 172 8.11 71.08 -9.52
N LEU A 173 8.91 70.18 -10.11
CA LEU A 173 10.35 70.38 -10.25
C LEU A 173 10.69 71.58 -11.15
N PHE A 174 9.96 71.76 -12.26
CA PHE A 174 10.16 72.89 -13.17
C PHE A 174 9.81 74.22 -12.51
N GLU A 175 8.71 74.30 -11.75
CA GLU A 175 8.37 75.51 -11.00
C GLU A 175 9.37 75.78 -9.87
N ALA A 176 9.79 74.75 -9.13
CA ALA A 176 10.80 74.89 -8.08
C ALA A 176 12.15 75.38 -8.63
N ARG A 177 12.51 75.01 -9.87
CA ARG A 177 13.73 75.48 -10.53
C ARG A 177 13.72 77.00 -10.75
N LYS A 178 12.56 77.60 -11.05
CA LYS A 178 12.44 79.05 -11.29
C LYS A 178 12.75 79.88 -10.05
N ILE A 179 12.57 79.31 -8.87
CA ILE A 179 12.79 79.97 -7.57
C ILE A 179 13.98 79.39 -6.81
N VAL A 180 14.87 78.65 -7.48
CA VAL A 180 16.01 77.97 -6.83
C VAL A 180 16.96 78.95 -6.13
N GLU A 181 17.10 80.17 -6.66
CA GLU A 181 17.96 81.22 -6.07
C GLU A 181 17.40 81.74 -4.73
N THR A 182 16.08 81.74 -4.56
CA THR A 182 15.41 82.27 -3.37
C THR A 182 14.99 81.18 -2.37
N GLN A 183 14.67 79.98 -2.86
CA GLN A 183 14.20 78.85 -2.06
C GLN A 183 14.81 77.51 -2.54
N PRO A 184 16.12 77.28 -2.34
CA PRO A 184 16.81 76.07 -2.82
C PRO A 184 16.24 74.77 -2.22
N GLN A 185 15.71 74.83 -0.99
CA GLN A 185 15.12 73.67 -0.32
C GLN A 185 13.91 73.08 -1.07
N LEU A 186 13.12 73.91 -1.77
CA LEU A 186 11.97 73.42 -2.54
C LEU A 186 12.41 72.65 -3.78
N PHE A 187 13.47 73.14 -4.44
CA PHE A 187 14.06 72.45 -5.59
C PHE A 187 14.65 71.10 -5.17
N ASP A 188 15.39 71.06 -4.06
CA ASP A 188 15.94 69.82 -3.53
C ASP A 188 14.84 68.83 -3.13
N ALA A 189 13.75 69.29 -2.50
CA ALA A 189 12.62 68.45 -2.14
C ALA A 189 11.92 67.84 -3.38
N ALA A 190 11.69 68.64 -4.43
CA ALA A 190 11.13 68.17 -5.69
C ALA A 190 12.07 67.16 -6.37
N LYS A 191 13.38 67.39 -6.33
CA LYS A 191 14.38 66.47 -6.85
C LYS A 191 14.38 65.14 -6.09
N GLU A 192 14.32 65.18 -4.76
CA GLU A 192 14.25 63.99 -3.91
C GLU A 192 12.97 63.19 -4.15
N LYS A 193 11.84 63.85 -4.45
CA LYS A 193 10.57 63.17 -4.82
C LYS A 193 10.77 62.25 -6.05
N LEU A 194 11.45 62.72 -7.09
CA LEU A 194 11.76 61.90 -8.28
C LEU A 194 12.79 60.79 -7.98
N LYS A 195 13.80 61.06 -7.15
CA LYS A 195 14.76 60.02 -6.72
C LYS A 195 14.10 58.91 -5.92
N ASN A 196 13.07 59.21 -5.13
CA ASN A 196 12.28 58.22 -4.39
C ASN A 196 11.50 57.24 -5.29
N TRP A 197 11.41 57.56 -6.58
CA TRP A 197 10.89 56.69 -7.64
C TRP A 197 12.00 56.05 -8.49
N LYS A 198 13.24 56.09 -8.01
CA LYS A 198 14.46 55.56 -8.64
C LYS A 198 14.81 56.20 -10.00
N LEU A 199 14.36 57.42 -10.26
CA LEU A 199 14.96 58.19 -11.36
C LEU A 199 16.41 58.54 -10.99
N SER A 200 17.34 58.19 -11.88
CA SER A 200 18.75 58.53 -11.73
C SER A 200 18.96 60.05 -11.85
N ASP A 201 20.02 60.57 -11.22
CA ASP A 201 20.39 61.99 -11.37
C ASP A 201 20.56 62.39 -12.84
N LYS A 202 21.07 61.47 -13.69
CA LYS A 202 21.18 61.69 -15.14
C LYS A 202 19.81 61.89 -15.80
N GLN A 203 18.82 61.08 -15.44
CA GLN A 203 17.46 61.23 -15.97
C GLN A 203 16.81 62.54 -15.50
N ILE A 204 17.02 62.92 -14.23
CA ILE A 204 16.49 64.17 -13.70
C ILE A 204 17.14 65.38 -14.40
N VAL A 205 18.45 65.37 -14.58
CA VAL A 205 19.15 66.42 -15.34
C VAL A 205 18.63 66.49 -16.78
N GLN A 206 18.44 65.36 -17.45
CA GLN A 206 17.85 65.33 -18.79
C GLN A 206 16.44 65.92 -18.84
N ILE A 207 15.59 65.63 -17.86
CA ILE A 207 14.24 66.22 -17.75
C ILE A 207 14.34 67.74 -17.59
N LEU A 208 15.27 68.20 -16.74
CA LEU A 208 15.52 69.62 -16.50
C LEU A 208 16.02 70.33 -17.76
N GLU A 209 17.00 69.75 -18.45
CA GLU A 209 17.56 70.30 -19.69
C GLU A 209 16.55 70.30 -20.84
N SER A 210 15.70 69.27 -20.94
CA SER A 210 14.68 69.22 -21.99
C SER A 210 13.58 70.25 -21.80
N GLY A 211 13.24 70.61 -20.56
CA GLY A 211 12.15 71.56 -20.24
C GLY A 211 10.75 71.09 -20.67
N ILE A 212 10.62 69.83 -21.11
CA ILE A 212 9.39 69.19 -21.57
C ILE A 212 9.05 68.07 -20.60
N VAL A 213 7.79 68.01 -20.17
CA VAL A 213 7.27 66.95 -19.30
C VAL A 213 7.21 65.63 -20.06
N LYS A 214 7.75 64.56 -19.48
CA LYS A 214 7.66 63.20 -20.02
C LYS A 214 6.47 62.47 -19.43
N GLU A 215 5.51 62.12 -20.27
CA GLU A 215 4.31 61.38 -19.85
C GLU A 215 4.58 59.88 -19.68
N GLU A 216 5.48 59.33 -20.50
CA GLU A 216 5.83 57.91 -20.53
C GLU A 216 7.28 57.70 -20.07
N LEU A 217 7.51 56.77 -19.13
CA LEU A 217 8.86 56.36 -18.73
C LEU A 217 9.13 54.89 -19.01
N PRO A 218 10.36 54.55 -19.45
CA PRO A 218 10.80 53.17 -19.52
C PRO A 218 11.03 52.61 -18.11
N ILE A 219 10.51 51.42 -17.86
CA ILE A 219 10.87 50.58 -16.73
C ILE A 219 12.04 49.70 -17.17
N HIS A 220 13.13 49.76 -16.42
CA HIS A 220 14.33 48.96 -16.66
C HIS A 220 14.34 47.72 -15.75
N ALA A 221 14.94 46.62 -16.23
CA ALA A 221 15.18 45.45 -15.41
C ALA A 221 16.27 45.72 -14.36
N ASP A 222 15.98 45.43 -13.09
CA ASP A 222 16.93 45.58 -11.98
C ASP A 222 18.00 44.46 -11.98
N VAL A 223 17.68 43.31 -12.58
CA VAL A 223 18.53 42.11 -12.64
C VAL A 223 18.49 41.45 -14.01
N SER A 224 19.51 40.64 -14.32
CA SER A 224 19.53 39.77 -15.50
C SER A 224 18.97 38.38 -15.18
N GLY A 225 18.20 37.79 -16.09
CA GLY A 225 17.68 36.42 -15.94
C GLY A 225 16.54 36.11 -16.90
N TYR A 226 15.81 35.03 -16.63
CA TYR A 226 14.65 34.61 -17.41
C TYR A 226 13.36 34.97 -16.70
N VAL A 227 12.38 35.48 -17.44
CA VAL A 227 11.04 35.74 -16.88
C VAL A 227 10.35 34.42 -16.57
N THR A 228 10.20 34.07 -15.29
CA THR A 228 9.49 32.86 -14.85
C THR A 228 8.00 33.09 -14.78
N GLU A 229 7.58 34.31 -14.42
CA GLU A 229 6.18 34.67 -14.29
C GLU A 229 5.94 36.11 -14.77
N LYS A 230 4.83 36.34 -15.47
CA LYS A 230 4.38 37.67 -15.89
C LYS A 230 3.07 38.01 -15.19
N MET A 231 3.10 39.02 -14.33
CA MET A 231 1.97 39.43 -13.47
C MET A 231 1.25 40.70 -13.97
N VAL A 232 1.58 41.15 -15.20
CA VAL A 232 1.03 42.38 -15.76
C VAL A 232 0.72 42.25 -17.25
N ASN A 233 -0.31 42.97 -17.70
CA ASN A 233 -0.75 43.07 -19.08
C ASN A 233 -0.78 44.53 -19.55
N LEU A 234 -0.85 44.70 -20.87
CA LEU A 234 -0.97 46.00 -21.50
C LEU A 234 -2.26 46.69 -21.06
N GLY A 235 -2.18 47.97 -20.67
CA GLY A 235 -3.32 48.73 -20.17
C GLY A 235 -3.59 48.58 -18.67
N ASP A 236 -2.91 47.66 -17.97
CA ASP A 236 -3.06 47.50 -16.53
C ASP A 236 -2.59 48.77 -15.79
N TYR A 237 -3.34 49.15 -14.76
CA TYR A 237 -2.87 50.14 -13.79
C TYR A 237 -2.07 49.43 -12.68
N VAL A 238 -0.89 49.96 -12.36
CA VAL A 238 0.03 49.40 -11.37
C VAL A 238 0.33 50.44 -10.30
N ASN A 239 0.35 50.01 -9.04
CA ASN A 239 0.76 50.84 -7.91
C ASN A 239 2.26 50.72 -7.67
N LYS A 240 2.84 51.68 -6.95
CA LYS A 240 4.23 51.57 -6.46
C LYS A 240 4.39 50.29 -5.63
N GLY A 241 5.41 49.51 -5.94
CA GLY A 241 5.70 48.22 -5.31
C GLY A 241 4.96 47.03 -5.91
N LYS A 242 4.00 47.22 -6.84
CA LYS A 242 3.35 46.09 -7.51
C LYS A 242 4.37 45.36 -8.37
N ALA A 243 4.43 44.04 -8.20
CA ALA A 243 5.26 43.16 -9.01
C ALA A 243 4.72 43.06 -10.44
N LEU A 244 5.63 43.19 -11.41
CA LEU A 244 5.35 43.12 -12.84
C LEU A 244 5.79 41.77 -13.41
N TYR A 245 6.99 41.33 -13.02
CA TYR A 245 7.60 40.08 -13.45
C TYR A 245 8.27 39.38 -12.28
N GLN A 246 8.38 38.06 -12.37
CA GLN A 246 9.34 37.28 -11.61
C GLN A 246 10.48 36.90 -12.58
N ILE A 247 11.71 37.20 -12.19
CA ILE A 247 12.91 36.97 -12.99
C ILE A 247 13.82 36.02 -12.21
N ALA A 248 14.21 34.91 -12.80
CA ALA A 248 15.12 33.94 -12.19
C ALA A 248 16.40 33.79 -12.99
N ASN A 249 17.54 33.79 -12.31
CA ASN A 249 18.79 33.36 -12.92
C ASN A 249 18.89 31.83 -12.88
N LEU A 250 18.90 31.20 -14.06
CA LEU A 250 18.86 29.75 -14.23
C LEU A 250 20.26 29.11 -14.40
N TYR A 251 21.35 29.87 -14.22
CA TYR A 251 22.72 29.33 -14.30
C TYR A 251 23.08 28.46 -13.09
N ASN A 252 22.48 28.72 -11.93
CA ASN A 252 22.53 27.84 -10.77
C ASN A 252 21.11 27.40 -10.46
N ILE A 253 20.93 26.09 -10.31
CA ILE A 253 19.61 25.51 -10.04
C ILE A 253 19.73 24.55 -8.87
N TRP A 254 18.57 24.22 -8.31
CA TRP A 254 18.44 23.17 -7.34
C TRP A 254 17.86 21.93 -8.00
N VAL A 255 18.37 20.78 -7.61
CA VAL A 255 17.74 19.50 -7.85
C VAL A 255 17.26 19.01 -6.50
N LEU A 256 15.94 18.94 -6.34
CA LEU A 256 15.28 18.56 -5.10
C LEU A 256 14.82 17.12 -5.20
N PHE A 257 15.44 16.24 -4.41
CA PHE A 257 15.06 14.84 -4.26
C PHE A 257 14.11 14.66 -3.10
N ASP A 258 13.11 13.82 -3.30
CA ASP A 258 12.13 13.45 -2.28
C ASP A 258 12.69 12.29 -1.47
N VAL A 259 12.92 12.55 -0.20
CA VAL A 259 13.40 11.56 0.77
C VAL A 259 12.23 11.17 1.67
N TYR A 260 11.80 9.91 1.57
CA TYR A 260 10.76 9.36 2.43
C TYR A 260 11.23 9.27 3.87
N GLU A 261 10.28 9.39 4.81
CA GLU A 261 10.52 9.28 6.25
C GLU A 261 11.31 8.00 6.62
N SER A 262 10.97 6.87 5.99
CA SER A 262 11.65 5.57 6.20
C SER A 262 13.11 5.54 5.75
N ASP A 263 13.50 6.42 4.83
CA ASP A 263 14.82 6.44 4.22
C ASP A 263 15.73 7.54 4.78
N MET A 264 15.21 8.48 5.57
CA MET A 264 15.98 9.60 6.14
C MET A 264 17.21 9.18 6.94
N ALA A 265 17.16 8.04 7.65
CA ALA A 265 18.31 7.54 8.41
C ALA A 265 19.52 7.20 7.52
N TRP A 266 19.27 7.00 6.22
CA TRP A 266 20.25 6.54 5.23
C TRP A 266 20.73 7.66 4.31
N VAL A 267 20.07 8.82 4.31
CA VAL A 267 20.44 9.96 3.47
C VAL A 267 20.99 11.06 4.36
N LYS A 268 22.25 11.43 4.16
CA LYS A 268 22.94 12.44 4.95
C LYS A 268 23.39 13.60 4.06
N LYS A 269 23.63 14.73 4.72
CA LYS A 269 24.34 15.85 4.08
C LYS A 269 25.71 15.36 3.59
N ASP A 270 26.12 15.89 2.45
CA ASP A 270 27.36 15.56 1.73
C ASP A 270 27.40 14.18 1.04
N ASP A 271 26.32 13.40 1.10
CA ASP A 271 26.21 12.19 0.29
C ASP A 271 26.22 12.52 -1.22
N GLU A 272 26.89 11.68 -2.00
CA GLU A 272 26.94 11.81 -3.47
C GLU A 272 25.67 11.20 -4.07
N VAL A 273 25.01 11.97 -4.94
CA VAL A 273 23.86 11.57 -5.73
C VAL A 273 24.25 11.55 -7.19
N SER A 274 24.08 10.40 -7.84
CA SER A 274 24.13 10.29 -9.29
C SER A 274 22.71 10.29 -9.84
N PHE A 275 22.37 11.18 -10.76
CA PHE A 275 21.01 11.33 -11.25
C PHE A 275 20.92 11.49 -12.76
N THR A 276 19.77 11.11 -13.29
CA THR A 276 19.42 11.21 -14.71
C THR A 276 18.11 11.97 -14.86
N ILE A 277 17.91 12.50 -16.06
CA ILE A 277 16.72 13.25 -16.42
C ILE A 277 16.11 12.53 -17.62
N PRO A 278 14.85 12.08 -17.55
CA PRO A 278 14.23 11.34 -18.64
C PRO A 278 14.22 12.09 -19.98
N SER A 279 14.14 13.43 -19.95
CA SER A 279 14.20 14.28 -21.15
C SER A 279 15.59 14.44 -21.75
N LEU A 280 16.65 13.95 -21.08
CA LEU A 280 18.05 13.99 -21.53
C LEU A 280 18.66 12.58 -21.44
N PRO A 281 18.22 11.63 -22.29
CA PRO A 281 18.69 10.25 -22.22
C PRO A 281 20.19 10.14 -22.51
N GLY A 282 20.88 9.26 -21.77
CA GLY A 282 22.32 9.01 -21.93
C GLY A 282 23.24 9.98 -21.17
N GLU A 283 22.71 11.07 -20.61
CA GLU A 283 23.46 11.98 -19.72
C GLU A 283 23.25 11.58 -18.25
N THR A 284 24.36 11.45 -17.50
CA THR A 284 24.34 11.23 -16.05
C THR A 284 25.01 12.42 -15.36
N PHE A 285 24.32 12.99 -14.39
CA PHE A 285 24.78 14.11 -13.60
C PHE A 285 25.17 13.61 -12.20
N LYS A 286 26.13 14.30 -11.60
CA LYS A 286 26.57 14.04 -10.22
C LYS A 286 26.50 15.32 -9.41
N GLY A 287 26.07 15.19 -8.16
CA GLY A 287 26.09 16.28 -7.20
C GLY A 287 26.11 15.76 -5.78
N ARG A 288 26.34 16.65 -4.81
CA ARG A 288 26.30 16.33 -3.39
C ARG A 288 25.09 16.97 -2.74
N ILE A 289 24.48 16.28 -1.79
CA ILE A 289 23.36 16.81 -1.00
C ILE A 289 23.88 17.96 -0.13
N SER A 290 23.52 19.19 -0.47
CA SER A 290 23.95 20.39 0.26
C SER A 290 23.08 20.64 1.50
N TYR A 291 21.82 20.20 1.45
CA TYR A 291 20.82 20.47 2.48
C TYR A 291 19.71 19.41 2.47
N ILE A 292 19.15 19.11 3.63
CA ILE A 292 17.97 18.26 3.78
C ILE A 292 16.98 19.04 4.64
N ASP A 293 15.74 19.14 4.21
CA ASP A 293 14.70 19.86 4.94
C ASP A 293 14.54 19.29 6.36
N PRO A 294 14.50 20.14 7.39
CA PRO A 294 14.26 19.71 8.77
C PRO A 294 12.80 19.33 9.04
N VAL A 295 11.89 19.65 8.11
CA VAL A 295 10.45 19.42 8.24
C VAL A 295 9.98 18.51 7.12
N ILE A 296 9.24 17.47 7.48
CA ILE A 296 8.59 16.56 6.52
C ILE A 296 7.26 17.19 6.08
N ASN A 297 7.00 17.18 4.78
CA ASN A 297 5.70 17.59 4.27
C ASN A 297 4.60 16.61 4.76
N PRO A 298 3.56 17.08 5.46
CA PRO A 298 2.56 16.20 6.08
C PRO A 298 1.67 15.47 5.06
N MET A 299 1.51 16.02 3.85
CA MET A 299 0.69 15.43 2.79
C MET A 299 1.45 14.34 2.05
N THR A 300 2.70 14.59 1.68
CA THR A 300 3.50 13.67 0.87
C THR A 300 4.41 12.76 1.69
N ARG A 301 4.61 13.04 2.98
CA ARG A 301 5.50 12.30 3.91
C ARG A 301 6.96 12.24 3.43
N VAL A 302 7.40 13.26 2.70
CA VAL A 302 8.78 13.40 2.24
C VAL A 302 9.41 14.70 2.75
N ALA A 303 10.71 14.65 2.98
CA ALA A 303 11.58 15.82 3.14
C ALA A 303 12.36 16.04 1.83
N LYS A 304 12.65 17.29 1.45
CA LYS A 304 13.48 17.55 0.26
C LYS A 304 14.97 17.47 0.61
N ALA A 305 15.71 16.68 -0.14
CA ALA A 305 17.17 16.71 -0.18
C ALA A 305 17.61 17.54 -1.39
N ARG A 306 18.25 18.67 -1.12
CA ARG A 306 18.68 19.63 -2.14
C ARG A 306 20.11 19.35 -2.59
N VAL A 307 20.29 19.34 -3.91
CA VAL A 307 21.58 19.29 -4.59
C VAL A 307 21.72 20.55 -5.44
N GLU A 308 22.82 21.29 -5.28
CA GLU A 308 23.09 22.51 -6.05
C GLU A 308 23.90 22.16 -7.30
N ILE A 309 23.40 22.57 -8.46
CA ILE A 309 24.00 22.23 -9.77
C ILE A 309 24.25 23.49 -10.58
N ASN A 310 25.44 23.58 -11.14
CA ASN A 310 25.78 24.58 -12.15
C ASN A 310 25.24 24.13 -13.51
N ASN A 311 24.28 24.88 -14.04
CA ASN A 311 23.53 24.57 -15.24
C ASN A 311 24.23 25.10 -16.51
N LYS A 312 25.42 24.56 -16.80
CA LYS A 312 26.17 24.94 -17.99
C LYS A 312 25.35 24.67 -19.26
N GLY A 313 25.16 25.70 -20.08
CA GLY A 313 24.39 25.61 -21.32
C GLY A 313 22.87 25.55 -21.14
N LEU A 314 22.35 25.81 -19.93
CA LEU A 314 20.91 25.92 -19.63
C LEU A 314 20.10 24.68 -20.07
N LYS A 315 20.72 23.49 -20.01
CA LYS A 315 20.08 22.23 -20.37
C LYS A 315 19.01 21.83 -19.37
N LEU A 316 19.26 22.10 -18.08
CA LEU A 316 18.40 21.75 -16.97
C LEU A 316 17.35 22.83 -16.80
N LYS A 317 16.09 22.52 -17.09
CA LYS A 317 14.99 23.47 -16.97
C LYS A 317 14.21 23.18 -15.68
N PRO A 318 13.72 24.22 -14.98
CA PRO A 318 12.80 24.02 -13.87
C PRO A 318 11.61 23.12 -14.24
N GLU A 319 11.09 22.40 -13.25
CA GLU A 319 10.01 21.41 -13.35
C GLU A 319 10.35 20.13 -14.13
N MET A 320 11.59 19.95 -14.60
CA MET A 320 12.03 18.64 -15.11
C MET A 320 12.09 17.60 -13.99
N PHE A 321 11.55 16.40 -14.24
CA PHE A 321 11.69 15.27 -13.33
C PHE A 321 13.12 14.73 -13.32
N VAL A 322 13.57 14.31 -12.15
CA VAL A 322 14.88 13.67 -11.97
C VAL A 322 14.73 12.33 -11.26
N SER A 323 15.60 11.38 -11.60
CA SER A 323 15.75 10.13 -10.86
C SER A 323 17.21 9.99 -10.43
N GLY A 324 17.43 9.93 -9.12
CA GLY A 324 18.73 9.87 -8.49
C GLY A 324 18.95 8.54 -7.78
N THR A 325 20.22 8.17 -7.63
CA THR A 325 20.65 7.07 -6.78
C THR A 325 21.68 7.60 -5.78
N VAL A 326 21.47 7.28 -4.51
CA VAL A 326 22.38 7.59 -3.39
C VAL A 326 22.94 6.29 -2.85
N GLU A 327 24.26 6.27 -2.67
CA GLU A 327 24.94 5.16 -1.99
C GLU A 327 25.05 5.47 -0.49
N ALA A 328 24.11 4.93 0.29
CA ALA A 328 24.13 5.12 1.72
C ALA A 328 25.20 4.25 2.38
N LYS A 329 26.12 4.90 3.10
CA LYS A 329 27.12 4.22 3.92
C LYS A 329 26.45 3.64 5.16
N LEU A 330 26.46 2.32 5.28
CA LEU A 330 25.92 1.63 6.45
C LEU A 330 26.85 1.82 7.66
N PRO A 331 26.30 2.09 8.86
CA PRO A 331 27.07 2.15 10.10
C PRO A 331 27.49 0.75 10.62
N ILE A 332 27.27 -0.31 9.83
CA ILE A 332 27.55 -1.70 10.20
C ILE A 332 29.05 -1.98 10.04
N LYS A 333 29.59 -2.87 10.89
CA LYS A 333 30.96 -3.40 10.76
C LYS A 333 31.22 -3.83 9.32
N SER A 334 32.44 -3.61 8.86
CA SER A 334 32.90 -3.71 7.46
C SER A 334 32.60 -5.00 6.71
N ASP A 335 32.08 -6.03 7.37
CA ASP A 335 31.94 -7.38 6.83
C ASP A 335 30.65 -8.00 7.37
N ALA A 336 29.60 -8.00 6.55
CA ALA A 336 28.30 -8.57 6.89
C ALA A 336 27.87 -9.59 5.82
N ILE A 337 27.18 -10.65 6.23
CA ILE A 337 26.60 -11.60 5.28
C ILE A 337 25.39 -10.94 4.62
N VAL A 338 25.39 -10.90 3.30
CA VAL A 338 24.30 -10.33 2.50
C VAL A 338 23.68 -11.44 1.67
N VAL A 339 22.35 -11.57 1.76
CA VAL A 339 21.59 -12.54 0.96
C VAL A 339 20.66 -11.82 -0.01
N PRO A 340 20.45 -12.36 -1.23
CA PRO A 340 19.44 -11.85 -2.15
C PRO A 340 18.05 -11.89 -1.52
N LYS A 341 17.18 -10.93 -1.86
CA LYS A 341 15.80 -10.92 -1.36
C LYS A 341 15.03 -12.21 -1.70
N THR A 342 15.34 -12.81 -2.84
CA THR A 342 14.70 -14.03 -3.35
C THR A 342 15.04 -15.28 -2.53
N ALA A 343 16.13 -15.26 -1.77
CA ALA A 343 16.54 -16.36 -0.91
C ALA A 343 15.76 -16.40 0.42
N VAL A 344 15.18 -15.26 0.81
CA VAL A 344 14.53 -15.08 2.11
C VAL A 344 13.03 -15.32 1.99
N MET A 345 12.53 -16.28 2.75
CA MET A 345 11.12 -16.61 2.86
C MET A 345 10.54 -16.05 4.16
N TRP A 346 9.32 -15.51 4.11
CA TRP A 346 8.70 -14.80 5.23
C TRP A 346 7.48 -15.55 5.75
N THR A 347 7.43 -15.78 7.06
CA THR A 347 6.29 -16.42 7.75
C THR A 347 5.53 -15.43 8.65
N GLY A 348 5.56 -14.14 8.27
CA GLY A 348 5.06 -13.05 9.10
C GLY A 348 6.13 -12.53 10.05
N GLN A 349 6.31 -13.18 11.20
CA GLN A 349 7.27 -12.74 12.24
C GLN A 349 8.69 -13.29 12.06
N ARG A 350 8.85 -14.40 11.33
CA ARG A 350 10.15 -15.06 11.14
C ARG A 350 10.58 -14.98 9.69
N SER A 351 11.88 -14.97 9.49
CA SER A 351 12.52 -15.05 8.19
C SER A 351 13.32 -16.34 8.12
N VAL A 352 13.13 -17.12 7.07
CA VAL A 352 13.81 -18.40 6.89
C VAL A 352 14.52 -18.46 5.54
N VAL A 353 15.59 -19.22 5.49
CA VAL A 353 16.36 -19.52 4.27
C VAL A 353 16.60 -21.02 4.19
N TYR A 354 16.79 -21.54 2.98
CA TYR A 354 17.12 -22.94 2.76
C TYR A 354 18.61 -23.08 2.46
N VAL A 355 19.34 -23.74 3.36
CA VAL A 355 20.78 -24.00 3.25
C VAL A 355 20.98 -25.36 2.59
N LYS A 356 21.76 -25.38 1.51
CA LYS A 356 22.14 -26.58 0.79
C LYS A 356 23.28 -27.29 1.50
N ASN A 357 23.08 -28.58 1.76
CA ASN A 357 24.11 -29.50 2.21
C ASN A 357 24.26 -30.61 1.17
N THR A 358 25.50 -30.90 0.77
CA THR A 358 25.80 -32.00 -0.15
C THR A 358 26.25 -33.22 0.65
N SER A 359 25.57 -34.36 0.46
CA SER A 359 25.94 -35.64 1.07
C SER A 359 26.23 -36.68 -0.01
N ALA A 360 26.83 -37.80 0.37
CA ALA A 360 27.08 -38.95 -0.52
C ALA A 360 25.78 -39.51 -1.15
N LYS A 361 24.62 -39.20 -0.58
CA LYS A 361 23.29 -39.65 -1.02
C LYS A 361 22.50 -38.63 -1.86
N GLY A 362 23.00 -37.40 -2.06
CA GLY A 362 22.30 -36.39 -2.87
C GLY A 362 22.45 -34.95 -2.38
N VAL A 363 21.65 -34.06 -2.98
CA VAL A 363 21.56 -32.64 -2.60
C VAL A 363 20.42 -32.45 -1.63
N ASN A 364 20.74 -31.97 -0.43
CA ASN A 364 19.78 -31.76 0.64
C ASN A 364 19.61 -30.27 0.94
N PHE A 365 18.42 -29.85 1.34
CA PHE A 365 18.16 -28.51 1.84
C PHE A 365 17.65 -28.57 3.29
N MET A 366 18.14 -27.65 4.11
CA MET A 366 17.74 -27.50 5.51
C MET A 366 17.16 -26.11 5.70
N MET A 367 15.97 -26.02 6.31
CA MET A 367 15.41 -24.73 6.73
C MET A 367 16.23 -24.17 7.88
N ARG A 368 16.60 -22.89 7.78
CA ARG A 368 17.26 -22.17 8.87
C ARG A 368 16.59 -20.82 9.09
N GLU A 369 16.25 -20.53 10.34
CA GLU A 369 15.75 -19.21 10.72
C GLU A 369 16.89 -18.20 10.77
N VAL A 370 16.66 -17.03 10.19
CA VAL A 370 17.64 -15.94 10.11
C VAL A 370 17.08 -14.67 10.73
N THR A 371 17.94 -13.95 11.45
CA THR A 371 17.63 -12.59 11.91
C THR A 371 18.13 -11.61 10.86
N LEU A 372 17.21 -10.95 10.15
CA LEU A 372 17.56 -9.95 9.14
C LEU A 372 17.94 -8.61 9.77
N GLY A 373 18.85 -7.91 9.11
CA GLY A 373 19.21 -6.52 9.34
C GLY A 373 18.63 -5.58 8.27
N PRO A 374 19.26 -4.42 8.03
CA PRO A 374 18.77 -3.46 7.04
C PRO A 374 18.68 -4.03 5.62
N GLY A 375 17.62 -3.64 4.91
CA GLY A 375 17.47 -3.95 3.48
C GLY A 375 18.34 -3.05 2.60
N LEU A 376 19.00 -3.63 1.61
CA LEU A 376 19.99 -3.00 0.73
C LEU A 376 19.45 -2.69 -0.68
N GLY A 377 18.14 -2.73 -0.88
CA GLY A 377 17.51 -2.66 -2.21
C GLY A 377 17.29 -4.05 -2.81
N ASN A 378 18.37 -4.73 -3.23
CA ASN A 378 18.31 -6.06 -3.87
C ASN A 378 18.59 -7.24 -2.93
N GLY A 379 18.97 -6.97 -1.68
CA GLY A 379 19.25 -7.98 -0.67
C GLY A 379 18.97 -7.51 0.75
N PHE A 380 19.22 -8.39 1.71
CA PHE A 380 19.16 -8.12 3.13
C PHE A 380 20.50 -8.44 3.78
N VAL A 381 20.90 -7.64 4.75
CA VAL A 381 21.95 -8.04 5.69
C VAL A 381 21.41 -9.13 6.61
N VAL A 382 22.19 -10.16 6.90
CA VAL A 382 21.86 -11.21 7.88
C VAL A 382 22.69 -10.98 9.13
N ASN A 383 22.01 -10.74 10.26
CA ASN A 383 22.66 -10.51 11.55
C ASN A 383 23.00 -11.81 12.27
N LYS A 384 22.15 -12.84 12.13
CA LYS A 384 22.32 -14.17 12.74
C LYS A 384 21.65 -15.24 11.89
N GLY A 385 22.11 -16.49 12.01
CA GLY A 385 21.50 -17.67 11.41
C GLY A 385 22.13 -18.11 10.10
N LEU A 386 23.21 -17.48 9.64
CA LEU A 386 24.04 -17.98 8.53
C LEU A 386 25.50 -17.76 8.87
N ASP A 387 26.34 -18.67 8.38
CA ASP A 387 27.78 -18.60 8.48
C ASP A 387 28.42 -18.29 7.13
N ASP A 388 29.65 -17.77 7.18
CA ASP A 388 30.43 -17.45 5.98
C ASP A 388 30.77 -18.74 5.22
N GLY A 389 30.41 -18.82 3.94
CA GLY A 389 30.58 -20.03 3.13
C GLY A 389 29.36 -20.95 3.06
N ASP A 390 28.27 -20.66 3.78
CA ASP A 390 27.01 -21.40 3.61
C ASP A 390 26.51 -21.28 2.15
N GLU A 391 26.04 -22.37 1.55
CA GLU A 391 25.40 -22.34 0.23
C GLU A 391 23.89 -22.30 0.41
N ILE A 392 23.20 -21.26 -0.06
CA ILE A 392 21.75 -21.10 0.12
C ILE A 392 20.99 -21.14 -1.21
N ALA A 393 19.73 -21.56 -1.17
CA ALA A 393 18.82 -21.45 -2.31
C ALA A 393 18.42 -19.98 -2.54
N ILE A 394 18.67 -19.47 -3.74
CA ILE A 394 18.34 -18.11 -4.16
C ILE A 394 17.17 -18.05 -5.16
N ASN A 395 16.81 -19.18 -5.75
CA ASN A 395 15.64 -19.35 -6.61
C ASN A 395 14.98 -20.72 -6.34
N GLY A 396 13.68 -20.86 -6.59
CA GLY A 396 12.93 -22.09 -6.34
C GLY A 396 12.72 -22.42 -4.85
N THR A 397 12.93 -21.44 -3.95
CA THR A 397 12.79 -21.58 -2.48
C THR A 397 11.39 -22.04 -2.05
N PHE A 398 10.34 -21.56 -2.71
CA PHE A 398 8.97 -22.02 -2.46
C PHE A 398 8.75 -23.48 -2.86
N SER A 399 9.37 -23.95 -3.94
CA SER A 399 9.27 -25.35 -4.35
C SER A 399 9.95 -26.29 -3.36
N ILE A 400 11.09 -25.87 -2.80
CA ILE A 400 11.77 -26.58 -1.71
C ILE A 400 10.85 -26.65 -0.47
N ASP A 401 10.23 -25.51 -0.10
CA ASP A 401 9.31 -25.44 1.05
C ASP A 401 8.06 -26.29 0.88
N ALA A 402 7.45 -26.27 -0.31
CA ALA A 402 6.31 -27.10 -0.63
C ALA A 402 6.65 -28.60 -0.57
N ALA A 403 7.81 -29.00 -1.07
CA ALA A 403 8.28 -30.38 -0.97
C ALA A 403 8.50 -30.79 0.49
N ALA A 404 9.12 -29.92 1.31
CA ALA A 404 9.28 -30.15 2.74
C ALA A 404 7.93 -30.30 3.46
N GLN A 405 6.96 -29.43 3.15
CA GLN A 405 5.62 -29.47 3.73
C GLN A 405 4.86 -30.75 3.33
N LEU A 406 4.92 -31.16 2.06
CA LEU A 406 4.29 -32.39 1.58
C LEU A 406 4.91 -33.64 2.22
N ALA A 407 6.23 -33.62 2.45
CA ALA A 407 6.95 -34.66 3.16
C ALA A 407 6.70 -34.65 4.68
N GLY A 408 5.96 -33.66 5.22
CA GLY A 408 5.74 -33.50 6.66
C GLY A 408 6.98 -33.08 7.44
N LYS A 409 7.99 -32.54 6.75
CA LYS A 409 9.24 -32.01 7.32
C LYS A 409 9.06 -30.55 7.77
N PRO A 410 9.97 -30.00 8.57
CA PRO A 410 9.96 -28.58 8.93
C PRO A 410 9.80 -27.68 7.71
N SER A 411 8.76 -26.84 7.73
CA SER A 411 8.39 -25.92 6.65
C SER A 411 7.95 -24.57 7.23
N MET A 412 7.70 -23.60 6.36
CA MET A 412 7.24 -22.28 6.78
C MET A 412 5.98 -22.33 7.62
N MET A 413 5.07 -23.25 7.28
CA MET A 413 3.78 -23.41 7.92
C MET A 413 3.83 -24.36 9.12
N ASN A 414 4.80 -25.29 9.15
CA ASN A 414 4.97 -26.24 10.24
C ASN A 414 6.43 -26.32 10.72
N PRO A 415 6.84 -25.52 11.72
CA PRO A 415 8.23 -25.39 12.13
C PRO A 415 8.85 -26.64 12.75
N GLU A 416 8.04 -27.43 13.44
CA GLU A 416 8.49 -28.66 14.12
C GLU A 416 8.34 -29.90 13.21
N GLY A 417 7.76 -29.73 12.01
CA GLY A 417 7.34 -30.86 11.17
C GLY A 417 6.10 -31.57 11.73
N GLY A 418 5.69 -32.66 11.08
CA GLY A 418 4.47 -33.41 11.41
C GLY A 418 3.30 -33.16 10.45
N PRO A 419 2.18 -33.90 10.64
CA PRO A 419 1.02 -33.83 9.74
C PRO A 419 0.47 -32.40 9.67
N ALA A 420 0.15 -31.95 8.46
CA ALA A 420 -0.42 -30.62 8.25
C ALA A 420 -1.70 -30.45 9.10
N MET A 421 -1.69 -29.47 10.01
CA MET A 421 -2.84 -29.16 10.87
C MET A 421 -4.05 -28.74 10.03
N THR A 422 -5.00 -29.64 9.83
CA THR A 422 -6.37 -29.24 9.49
C THR A 422 -7.08 -28.78 10.75
N GLY A 423 -7.53 -27.53 10.74
CA GLY A 423 -8.40 -27.02 11.78
C GLY A 423 -9.75 -27.70 11.71
N HIS A 424 -9.95 -28.74 12.52
CA HIS A 424 -11.22 -29.14 13.16
C HIS A 424 -10.90 -30.05 14.34
N ASN A 425 -10.49 -29.47 15.47
CA ASN A 425 -10.49 -30.15 16.75
C ASN A 425 -11.67 -29.63 17.58
N HIS A 426 -12.70 -30.45 17.77
CA HIS A 426 -13.80 -30.16 18.69
C HIS A 426 -13.31 -30.46 20.13
N GLY A 427 -12.60 -29.50 20.72
CA GLY A 427 -12.20 -29.50 22.13
C GLY A 427 -13.22 -28.78 23.00
N GLY A 428 -13.65 -29.45 24.07
CA GLY A 428 -14.71 -29.04 24.99
C GLY A 428 -14.52 -27.70 25.70
N MET A 429 -15.65 -27.20 26.18
CA MET A 429 -15.80 -25.95 26.93
C MET A 429 -14.90 -25.93 28.17
N ASN A 430 -14.02 -24.94 28.25
CA ASN A 430 -13.58 -24.42 29.53
C ASN A 430 -13.60 -22.90 29.46
N MET A 431 -14.46 -22.31 30.29
CA MET A 431 -14.64 -20.86 30.44
C MET A 431 -13.51 -20.32 31.33
N GLY A 432 -12.80 -19.30 30.86
CA GLY A 432 -11.82 -18.60 31.69
C GLY A 432 -11.03 -17.54 30.93
N ASP A 433 -11.38 -16.30 31.20
CA ASP A 433 -10.61 -15.06 31.03
C ASP A 433 -10.40 -14.46 29.63
N THR A 434 -11.04 -13.30 29.46
CA THR A 434 -10.68 -12.23 28.51
C THR A 434 -9.27 -11.69 28.81
N PRO A 435 -8.51 -11.30 27.78
CA PRO A 435 -8.45 -9.87 27.50
C PRO A 435 -8.43 -9.52 26.00
N ASN A 436 -9.35 -8.61 25.65
CA ASN A 436 -9.18 -7.49 24.72
C ASN A 436 -8.28 -7.73 23.48
N SER A 437 -8.88 -8.23 22.39
CA SER A 437 -8.22 -8.34 21.10
C SER A 437 -8.72 -7.29 20.11
N LYS A 438 -7.76 -6.51 19.61
CA LYS A 438 -7.88 -5.56 18.49
C LYS A 438 -8.53 -6.25 17.30
N VAL A 439 -9.63 -5.69 16.81
CA VAL A 439 -10.22 -6.07 15.53
C VAL A 439 -9.33 -5.50 14.42
N GLU A 440 -8.41 -6.33 13.93
CA GLU A 440 -7.81 -6.14 12.61
C GLU A 440 -8.65 -6.90 11.58
N SER A 441 -9.20 -6.13 10.66
CA SER A 441 -9.99 -6.57 9.50
C SER A 441 -9.16 -7.49 8.60
N LYS A 442 -9.39 -8.81 8.70
CA LYS A 442 -8.96 -9.78 7.68
C LYS A 442 -9.77 -9.53 6.40
N LYS A 443 -9.11 -9.08 5.34
CA LYS A 443 -9.66 -9.14 3.97
C LYS A 443 -9.82 -10.61 3.57
N SER A 444 -11.03 -11.14 3.73
CA SER A 444 -11.48 -12.37 3.11
C SER A 444 -11.73 -12.09 1.62
N VAL A 445 -11.06 -12.82 0.73
CA VAL A 445 -11.40 -12.83 -0.70
C VAL A 445 -12.72 -13.58 -0.83
N LEU A 446 -13.84 -12.85 -0.91
CA LEU A 446 -15.17 -13.43 -0.97
C LEU A 446 -15.41 -14.11 -2.32
N LYS A 447 -15.77 -15.41 -2.28
CA LYS A 447 -16.16 -16.21 -3.45
C LYS A 447 -17.59 -15.81 -3.84
N LYS A 448 -17.82 -15.51 -5.13
CA LYS A 448 -19.16 -15.19 -5.66
C LYS A 448 -20.05 -16.44 -5.58
N ILE A 449 -21.25 -16.30 -5.02
CA ILE A 449 -22.22 -17.39 -4.82
C ILE A 449 -23.52 -17.06 -5.56
N THR A 450 -23.97 -17.97 -6.42
CA THR A 450 -25.23 -17.81 -7.15
C THR A 450 -26.42 -18.12 -6.24
N ILE A 451 -27.36 -17.19 -6.14
CA ILE A 451 -28.66 -17.35 -5.45
C ILE A 451 -29.82 -17.21 -6.44
N GLY A 452 -30.98 -17.79 -6.10
CA GLY A 452 -32.19 -17.72 -6.94
C GLY A 452 -32.79 -16.32 -7.02
N GLN A 453 -33.59 -16.04 -8.05
CA GLN A 453 -34.16 -14.71 -8.29
C GLN A 453 -35.02 -14.21 -7.12
N ASN A 454 -35.84 -15.08 -6.53
CA ASN A 454 -36.66 -14.73 -5.35
C ASN A 454 -35.80 -14.29 -4.15
N ALA A 455 -34.59 -14.86 -3.99
CA ALA A 455 -33.65 -14.46 -2.94
C ALA A 455 -33.03 -13.09 -3.24
N LYS A 456 -32.70 -12.82 -4.51
CA LYS A 456 -32.22 -11.49 -4.95
C LYS A 456 -33.28 -10.41 -4.74
N ASP A 457 -34.52 -10.69 -5.12
CA ASP A 457 -35.63 -9.76 -4.98
C ASP A 457 -35.92 -9.45 -3.50
N ALA A 458 -35.76 -10.44 -2.61
CA ALA A 458 -35.89 -10.23 -1.17
C ALA A 458 -34.80 -9.32 -0.57
N LEU A 459 -33.63 -9.22 -1.21
CA LEU A 459 -32.50 -8.38 -0.76
C LEU A 459 -32.54 -6.95 -1.30
N GLN A 460 -33.21 -6.69 -2.43
CA GLN A 460 -33.25 -5.34 -3.03
C GLN A 460 -33.73 -4.24 -2.07
N PRO A 461 -34.78 -4.43 -1.24
CA PRO A 461 -35.22 -3.40 -0.30
C PRO A 461 -34.15 -3.04 0.75
N LEU A 462 -33.23 -3.97 1.05
CA LEU A 462 -32.12 -3.74 1.99
C LEU A 462 -31.16 -2.68 1.43
N PHE A 463 -30.85 -2.75 0.14
CA PHE A 463 -30.01 -1.78 -0.55
C PHE A 463 -30.67 -0.41 -0.66
N THR A 464 -31.97 -0.37 -0.95
CA THR A 464 -32.72 0.90 -0.97
C THR A 464 -32.64 1.60 0.38
N ASN A 465 -32.92 0.88 1.48
CA ASN A 465 -32.84 1.46 2.83
C ASN A 465 -31.40 1.82 3.24
N TYR A 466 -30.40 1.07 2.78
CA TYR A 466 -28.99 1.40 2.98
C TYR A 466 -28.60 2.70 2.26
N ILE A 467 -29.03 2.88 1.01
CA ILE A 467 -28.76 4.12 0.27
C ILE A 467 -29.46 5.31 0.93
N ASP A 468 -30.68 5.15 1.44
CA ASP A 468 -31.35 6.19 2.23
C ASP A 468 -30.55 6.56 3.49
N MET A 469 -30.00 5.57 4.20
CA MET A 469 -29.14 5.82 5.36
C MET A 469 -27.86 6.57 4.98
N LYS A 470 -27.23 6.19 3.86
CA LYS A 470 -26.05 6.86 3.31
C LYS A 470 -26.37 8.32 2.94
N GLU A 471 -27.47 8.58 2.25
CA GLU A 471 -27.89 9.93 1.83
C GLU A 471 -28.32 10.82 3.00
N ALA A 472 -28.80 10.25 4.10
CA ALA A 472 -29.04 11.01 5.32
C ALA A 472 -27.71 11.43 5.97
N LEU A 473 -26.73 10.52 6.03
CA LEU A 473 -25.42 10.79 6.62
C LEU A 473 -24.56 11.78 5.81
N THR A 474 -24.76 11.87 4.49
CA THR A 474 -24.10 12.90 3.66
C THR A 474 -24.63 14.31 3.91
N LYS A 475 -25.84 14.43 4.46
CA LYS A 475 -26.52 15.69 4.79
C LYS A 475 -26.50 16.00 6.29
N ASP A 476 -25.70 15.27 7.06
CA ASP A 476 -25.67 15.35 8.53
C ASP A 476 -27.07 15.17 9.19
N ASP A 477 -27.99 14.47 8.51
CA ASP A 477 -29.35 14.19 9.01
C ASP A 477 -29.35 12.94 9.90
N MET A 478 -29.17 13.15 11.20
CA MET A 478 -29.12 12.08 12.19
C MET A 478 -30.45 11.31 12.30
N GLU A 479 -31.60 11.99 12.28
CA GLU A 479 -32.90 11.35 12.48
C GLU A 479 -33.33 10.58 11.23
N GLY A 480 -33.01 11.10 10.04
CA GLY A 480 -33.13 10.37 8.78
C GLY A 480 -32.27 9.11 8.77
N ALA A 481 -31.02 9.20 9.23
CA ALA A 481 -30.11 8.07 9.29
C ALA A 481 -30.58 6.99 10.29
N LYS A 482 -31.09 7.37 11.46
CA LYS A 482 -31.69 6.44 12.43
C LYS A 482 -32.91 5.74 11.87
N THR A 483 -33.80 6.51 11.22
CA THR A 483 -35.02 5.99 10.61
C THR A 483 -34.70 4.99 9.51
N ALA A 484 -33.75 5.32 8.62
CA ALA A 484 -33.28 4.41 7.59
C ALA A 484 -32.62 3.15 8.18
N GLY A 485 -31.76 3.29 9.20
CA GLY A 485 -31.17 2.16 9.91
C GLY A 485 -32.21 1.22 10.54
N ALA A 486 -33.27 1.75 11.13
CA ALA A 486 -34.38 0.94 11.65
C ALA A 486 -35.18 0.24 10.53
N LYS A 487 -35.33 0.88 9.37
CA LYS A 487 -35.93 0.24 8.18
C LYS A 487 -35.06 -0.91 7.68
N ILE A 488 -33.73 -0.76 7.65
CA ILE A 488 -32.80 -1.86 7.30
C ILE A 488 -33.02 -3.05 8.23
N LEU A 489 -33.08 -2.82 9.55
CA LEU A 489 -33.31 -3.88 10.54
C LEU A 489 -34.66 -4.59 10.32
N LYS A 490 -35.74 -3.82 10.12
CA LYS A 490 -37.08 -4.37 9.86
C LYS A 490 -37.13 -5.17 8.57
N THR A 491 -36.48 -4.69 7.50
CA THR A 491 -36.38 -5.40 6.23
C THR A 491 -35.60 -6.71 6.39
N LEU A 492 -34.48 -6.67 7.12
CA LEU A 492 -33.63 -7.82 7.39
C LEU A 492 -34.39 -8.94 8.10
N GLU A 493 -35.21 -8.60 9.10
CA GLU A 493 -36.06 -9.57 9.83
C GLU A 493 -37.15 -10.21 8.95
N GLY A 494 -37.54 -9.54 7.86
CA GLY A 494 -38.52 -10.03 6.90
C GLY A 494 -37.95 -10.93 5.80
N VAL A 495 -36.63 -11.07 5.68
CA VAL A 495 -36.01 -11.91 4.65
C VAL A 495 -36.14 -13.38 5.04
N ASN A 496 -36.85 -14.16 4.21
CA ASN A 496 -37.07 -15.58 4.48
C ASN A 496 -35.76 -16.38 4.30
N MET A 497 -35.29 -16.96 5.41
CA MET A 497 -34.07 -17.77 5.48
C MET A 497 -34.11 -19.01 4.58
N SER A 498 -35.30 -19.54 4.27
CA SER A 498 -35.46 -20.72 3.41
C SER A 498 -35.11 -20.47 1.94
N LEU A 499 -34.89 -19.21 1.55
CA LEU A 499 -34.48 -18.83 0.18
C LEU A 499 -32.99 -19.10 -0.07
N TYR A 500 -32.22 -19.42 0.97
CA TYR A 500 -30.77 -19.68 0.90
C TYR A 500 -30.49 -21.13 1.30
N THR A 501 -29.76 -21.85 0.46
CA THR A 501 -29.42 -23.28 0.65
C THR A 501 -27.91 -23.52 0.45
N GLY A 502 -27.37 -24.56 1.09
CA GLY A 502 -25.95 -24.91 0.99
C GLY A 502 -25.03 -23.75 1.45
N ASP A 503 -23.98 -23.48 0.69
CA ASP A 503 -22.99 -22.42 1.01
C ASP A 503 -23.62 -21.03 1.15
N SER A 504 -24.67 -20.73 0.36
CA SER A 504 -25.37 -19.43 0.42
C SER A 504 -26.06 -19.21 1.77
N HIS A 505 -26.52 -20.28 2.42
CA HIS A 505 -27.17 -20.21 3.73
C HIS A 505 -26.19 -19.80 4.82
N ASN A 506 -25.01 -20.42 4.85
CA ASN A 506 -23.98 -20.13 5.85
C ASN A 506 -23.46 -18.70 5.73
N VAL A 507 -23.21 -18.24 4.49
CA VAL A 507 -22.76 -16.86 4.26
C VAL A 507 -23.85 -15.85 4.59
N TRP A 508 -25.11 -16.14 4.21
CA TRP A 508 -26.24 -15.28 4.56
C TRP A 508 -26.46 -15.19 6.07
N MET A 509 -26.34 -16.29 6.82
CA MET A 509 -26.43 -16.28 8.28
C MET A 509 -25.38 -15.38 8.93
N GLY A 510 -24.14 -15.41 8.44
CA GLY A 510 -23.07 -14.53 8.92
C GLY A 510 -23.37 -13.06 8.66
N LEU A 511 -23.61 -12.70 7.39
CA LEU A 511 -23.85 -11.31 6.98
C LEU A 511 -25.12 -10.72 7.62
N SER A 512 -26.18 -11.51 7.74
CA SER A 512 -27.42 -11.07 8.39
C SER A 512 -27.25 -10.89 9.90
N SER A 513 -26.49 -11.75 10.57
CA SER A 513 -26.17 -11.58 12.00
C SER A 513 -25.35 -10.30 12.23
N ASP A 514 -24.34 -10.04 11.41
CA ASP A 514 -23.49 -8.86 11.52
C ASP A 514 -24.29 -7.56 11.32
N LEU A 515 -25.16 -7.50 10.31
CA LEU A 515 -26.05 -6.35 10.09
C LEU A 515 -27.01 -6.15 11.26
N LYS A 516 -27.61 -7.24 11.76
CA LYS A 516 -28.53 -7.18 12.91
C LYS A 516 -27.84 -6.67 14.17
N ASN A 517 -26.67 -7.23 14.50
CA ASN A 517 -25.90 -6.86 15.69
C ASN A 517 -25.41 -5.41 15.64
N THR A 518 -25.09 -4.91 14.44
CA THR A 518 -24.64 -3.53 14.23
C THR A 518 -25.79 -2.52 14.37
N LEU A 519 -26.98 -2.87 13.88
CA LEU A 519 -28.13 -1.94 13.80
C LEU A 519 -29.13 -2.04 14.96
N GLN A 520 -29.07 -3.08 15.80
CA GLN A 520 -30.04 -3.29 16.90
C GLN A 520 -30.17 -2.11 17.88
N HIS A 521 -29.13 -1.27 18.01
CA HIS A 521 -29.13 -0.11 18.89
C HIS A 521 -29.19 1.23 18.15
N VAL A 522 -29.44 1.24 16.83
CA VAL A 522 -29.34 2.45 15.99
C VAL A 522 -30.21 3.62 16.47
N GLN A 523 -31.36 3.32 17.06
CA GLN A 523 -32.31 4.31 17.59
C GLN A 523 -31.79 5.01 18.86
N HIS A 524 -30.82 4.43 19.57
CA HIS A 524 -30.31 4.95 20.85
C HIS A 524 -29.06 5.82 20.71
N PHE A 525 -28.54 6.01 19.49
CA PHE A 525 -27.39 6.89 19.26
C PHE A 525 -27.73 8.36 19.48
N LYS A 526 -26.82 9.10 20.13
CA LYS A 526 -27.07 10.46 20.59
C LYS A 526 -26.37 11.52 19.73
N THR A 527 -25.32 11.15 19.01
CA THR A 527 -24.52 12.05 18.16
C THR A 527 -24.35 11.50 16.74
N LEU A 528 -23.95 12.36 15.80
CA LEU A 528 -23.60 11.97 14.43
C LEU A 528 -22.40 11.01 14.37
N GLU A 529 -21.43 11.17 15.27
CA GLU A 529 -20.27 10.29 15.37
C GLU A 529 -20.68 8.88 15.82
N ASP A 530 -21.62 8.79 16.77
CA ASP A 530 -22.13 7.52 17.30
C ASP A 530 -22.81 6.67 16.22
N ILE A 531 -23.43 7.30 15.21
CA ILE A 531 -24.09 6.59 14.09
C ILE A 531 -23.14 6.35 12.91
N ARG A 532 -22.15 7.22 12.69
CA ARG A 532 -21.13 7.06 11.62
C ARG A 532 -20.17 5.91 11.87
N LYS A 533 -19.81 5.66 13.13
CA LYS A 533 -18.93 4.55 13.51
C LYS A 533 -19.51 3.18 13.14
N PRO A 534 -20.74 2.80 13.56
CA PRO A 534 -21.37 1.55 13.14
C PRO A 534 -21.74 1.54 11.65
N PHE A 535 -22.01 2.70 11.04
CA PHE A 535 -22.25 2.77 9.59
C PHE A 535 -21.08 2.22 8.77
N GLN A 536 -19.83 2.36 9.23
CA GLN A 536 -18.66 1.74 8.56
C GLN A 536 -18.82 0.21 8.44
N GLN A 537 -19.27 -0.44 9.51
CA GLN A 537 -19.49 -1.88 9.54
C GLN A 537 -20.69 -2.26 8.67
N VAL A 538 -21.81 -1.53 8.76
CA VAL A 538 -22.97 -1.71 7.87
C VAL A 538 -22.54 -1.62 6.40
N SER A 539 -21.73 -0.62 6.07
CA SER A 539 -21.27 -0.38 4.71
C SER A 539 -20.37 -1.50 4.19
N SER A 540 -19.42 -1.98 5.00
CA SER A 540 -18.60 -3.14 4.67
C SER A 540 -19.45 -4.38 4.41
N THR A 541 -20.40 -4.68 5.31
CA THR A 541 -21.25 -5.86 5.17
C THR A 541 -22.17 -5.77 3.94
N MET A 542 -22.65 -4.57 3.57
CA MET A 542 -23.43 -4.37 2.36
C MET A 542 -22.59 -4.53 1.08
N ILE A 543 -21.33 -4.10 1.08
CA ILE A 543 -20.38 -4.36 -0.02
C ILE A 543 -20.14 -5.87 -0.17
N ASP A 544 -19.92 -6.56 0.95
CA ASP A 544 -19.69 -8.02 0.96
C ASP A 544 -20.91 -8.78 0.45
N LEU A 545 -22.11 -8.35 0.83
CA LEU A 545 -23.38 -8.91 0.36
C LEU A 545 -23.55 -8.70 -1.16
N GLU A 546 -23.22 -7.52 -1.68
CA GLU A 546 -23.29 -7.24 -3.12
C GLU A 546 -22.25 -8.05 -3.92
N LYS A 547 -21.00 -8.11 -3.45
CA LYS A 547 -19.92 -8.86 -4.10
C LYS A 547 -20.16 -10.38 -4.07
N THR A 548 -20.81 -10.86 -3.01
CA THR A 548 -21.10 -12.29 -2.86
C THR A 548 -22.30 -12.72 -3.69
N PHE A 549 -23.43 -12.01 -3.59
CA PHE A 549 -24.72 -12.48 -4.12
C PHE A 549 -25.22 -11.72 -5.36
N SER A 550 -24.68 -10.52 -5.63
CA SER A 550 -25.13 -9.58 -6.67
C SER A 550 -26.66 -9.47 -6.79
N PRO A 551 -27.36 -9.06 -5.71
CA PRO A 551 -28.81 -8.88 -5.71
C PRO A 551 -29.28 -7.55 -6.29
N TYR A 552 -28.43 -6.50 -6.30
CA TYR A 552 -28.83 -5.20 -6.85
C TYR A 552 -28.81 -5.23 -8.39
N ASN A 553 -29.82 -4.63 -9.01
CA ASN A 553 -30.09 -4.77 -10.45
C ASN A 553 -29.56 -3.61 -11.31
N LYS A 554 -28.75 -2.72 -10.72
CA LYS A 554 -28.14 -1.56 -11.36
C LYS A 554 -26.69 -1.46 -10.94
N SER A 555 -25.88 -0.74 -11.70
CA SER A 555 -24.49 -0.49 -11.34
C SER A 555 -24.37 0.25 -10.00
N LEU A 556 -23.47 -0.24 -9.14
CA LEU A 556 -23.07 0.39 -7.89
C LEU A 556 -21.59 0.75 -7.94
N TYR A 557 -21.24 1.83 -7.27
CA TYR A 557 -19.86 2.30 -7.15
C TYR A 557 -19.39 2.10 -5.72
N VAL A 558 -18.29 1.40 -5.53
CA VAL A 558 -17.58 1.35 -4.25
C VAL A 558 -16.71 2.60 -4.19
N MET A 559 -17.02 3.48 -3.25
CA MET A 559 -16.28 4.68 -2.94
C MET A 559 -15.34 4.43 -1.75
N HIS A 560 -14.23 5.16 -1.67
CA HIS A 560 -13.25 5.05 -0.60
C HIS A 560 -12.93 6.41 0.02
N CYS A 561 -12.86 6.45 1.35
CA CYS A 561 -12.39 7.62 2.10
C CYS A 561 -11.16 7.20 2.91
N PRO A 562 -9.96 7.74 2.64
CA PRO A 562 -8.73 7.34 3.34
C PRO A 562 -8.66 7.83 4.78
N MET A 563 -9.38 8.91 5.12
CA MET A 563 -9.35 9.53 6.46
C MET A 563 -10.30 8.86 7.46
N ALA A 564 -11.31 8.14 6.96
CA ALA A 564 -12.28 7.45 7.80
C ALA A 564 -11.61 6.36 8.67
N ASN A 565 -12.30 5.94 9.74
CA ASN A 565 -11.82 4.92 10.66
C ASN A 565 -10.42 5.19 11.24
N ASN A 566 -10.19 6.41 11.76
CA ASN A 566 -8.89 6.85 12.28
C ASN A 566 -7.75 6.70 11.26
N ASN A 567 -7.95 7.18 10.03
CA ASN A 567 -7.01 7.09 8.90
C ASN A 567 -6.67 5.65 8.45
N LYS A 568 -7.48 4.65 8.82
CA LYS A 568 -7.37 3.28 8.26
C LYS A 568 -8.16 3.13 6.95
N GLY A 569 -8.99 4.11 6.63
CA GLY A 569 -9.87 4.13 5.48
C GLY A 569 -11.17 3.36 5.71
N ALA A 570 -12.21 3.73 4.97
CA ALA A 570 -13.48 3.01 4.92
C ALA A 570 -14.13 3.13 3.53
N ASP A 571 -14.84 2.08 3.12
CA ASP A 571 -15.49 1.99 1.81
C ASP A 571 -17.02 2.11 1.95
N TRP A 572 -17.69 2.70 0.95
CA TRP A 572 -19.16 2.71 0.89
C TRP A 572 -19.74 2.55 -0.52
N LEU A 573 -20.95 2.01 -0.63
CA LEU A 573 -21.69 1.93 -1.89
C LEU A 573 -22.40 3.24 -2.25
N SER A 574 -22.37 3.60 -3.54
CA SER A 574 -23.11 4.70 -4.14
C SER A 574 -23.77 4.29 -5.47
N THR A 575 -24.89 4.93 -5.82
CA THR A 575 -25.59 4.74 -7.10
C THR A 575 -25.09 5.68 -8.21
N THR A 576 -24.25 6.65 -7.87
CA THR A 576 -23.67 7.63 -8.80
C THR A 576 -22.15 7.69 -8.65
N LYS A 577 -21.46 8.13 -9.71
CA LYS A 577 -20.00 8.38 -9.70
C LYS A 577 -19.58 9.62 -8.89
N GLU A 578 -20.54 10.48 -8.54
CA GLU A 578 -20.29 11.67 -7.74
C GLU A 578 -19.99 11.28 -6.29
N VAL A 579 -18.84 11.73 -5.76
CA VAL A 579 -18.43 11.44 -4.39
C VAL A 579 -19.23 12.31 -3.42
N LYS A 580 -20.03 11.65 -2.57
CA LYS A 580 -20.71 12.25 -1.41
C LYS A 580 -20.36 11.43 -0.18
N ASN A 581 -19.55 11.98 0.71
CA ASN A 581 -18.93 11.28 1.82
C ASN A 581 -19.86 11.18 3.06
N PRO A 582 -20.34 9.98 3.44
CA PRO A 582 -21.22 9.82 4.59
C PRO A 582 -20.50 9.87 5.94
N TYR A 583 -19.18 9.71 5.97
CA TYR A 583 -18.39 9.72 7.21
C TYR A 583 -18.08 11.11 7.73
N TYR A 584 -18.09 12.12 6.85
CA TYR A 584 -17.79 13.51 7.20
C TYR A 584 -18.92 14.49 6.83
N GLY A 585 -19.92 14.06 6.06
CA GLY A 585 -21.10 14.89 5.76
C GLY A 585 -20.73 16.19 5.07
N GLU A 586 -21.35 17.29 5.48
CA GLU A 586 -21.11 18.62 4.92
C GLU A 586 -19.67 19.11 5.13
N ALA A 587 -18.98 18.64 6.16
CA ALA A 587 -17.62 19.08 6.47
C ALA A 587 -16.60 18.70 5.39
N MET A 588 -16.79 17.55 4.73
CA MET A 588 -15.90 17.06 3.65
C MET A 588 -16.68 16.25 2.60
N LEU A 589 -17.78 16.83 2.10
CA LEU A 589 -18.75 16.13 1.26
C LEU A 589 -18.14 15.50 0.01
N THR A 590 -17.19 16.19 -0.64
CA THR A 590 -16.55 15.76 -1.88
C THR A 590 -15.27 14.95 -1.67
N CYS A 591 -14.88 14.67 -0.42
CA CYS A 591 -13.65 13.96 -0.10
C CYS A 591 -13.84 12.44 -0.28
N GLY A 592 -13.03 11.83 -1.14
CA GLY A 592 -13.02 10.40 -1.40
C GLY A 592 -12.75 10.11 -2.88
N GLU A 593 -12.68 8.84 -3.23
CA GLU A 593 -12.44 8.40 -4.61
C GLU A 593 -13.31 7.20 -4.98
N VAL A 594 -13.53 7.01 -6.28
CA VAL A 594 -14.19 5.80 -6.81
C VAL A 594 -13.14 4.69 -6.85
N LYS A 595 -13.38 3.62 -6.09
CA LYS A 595 -12.47 2.47 -5.99
C LYS A 595 -12.78 1.38 -7.02
N GLU A 596 -14.07 1.13 -7.24
CA GLU A 596 -14.55 0.04 -8.09
C GLU A 596 -15.98 0.30 -8.58
N GLU A 597 -16.31 -0.16 -9.79
CA GLU A 597 -17.68 -0.24 -10.31
C GLU A 597 -18.14 -1.71 -10.28
N ILE A 598 -19.22 -1.99 -9.55
CA ILE A 598 -19.86 -3.31 -9.50
C ILE A 598 -21.04 -3.29 -10.48
N GLN A 599 -21.03 -4.23 -11.43
CA GLN A 599 -22.03 -4.38 -12.49
C GLN A 599 -22.93 -5.60 -12.28
#